data_AF-A0A9D7GL17-F1
#
_entry.id   AF-A0A9D7GL17-F1
#
_cell.length_a   1.000
_cell.length_b   1.000
_cell.length_c   1.000
_cell.angle_alpha   90.00
_cell.angle_beta   90.00
_cell.angle_gamma   90.00
#
_symmetry.space_group_name_H-M   'P 1'
#
loop_
_entity.id
_entity.type
_entity.pdbx_description
1 polymer ?
#
loop_
_entity_poly.entity_id
_entity_poly.type
_entity_poly.pdbx_seq_one_letter_code
_entity_poly.pdbx_strand_id
1 'polypeptide(L)' 'MIWLGTDKGGVFSYDGKTFKNYSTTNGLINNSVRSILEDKDGNLWFGTRCFGLSRFDGKTFTTFSEYKEE' A
#
# COMPACT_ATOMS: atom_id res chain seq x y z
N MET A 1 9.23 12.35 -2.33
CA MET A 1 8.37 11.32 -2.94
C MET A 1 6.98 11.48 -2.36
N ILE A 2 5.94 11.49 -3.18
CA ILE A 2 4.54 11.65 -2.73
C ILE A 2 3.83 10.32 -2.91
N TRP A 3 3.05 9.92 -1.90
CA TRP A 3 2.27 8.68 -1.93
C TRP A 3 0.77 9.01 -1.96
N LEU A 4 0.06 8.34 -2.86
CA LEU A 4 -1.35 8.61 -3.14
C LEU A 4 -2.14 7.30 -3.03
N GLY A 5 -3.14 7.28 -2.16
CA GLY A 5 -4.10 6.19 -2.05
C GLY A 5 -5.27 6.43 -3.00
N THR A 6 -5.77 5.36 -3.62
CA THR A 6 -6.93 5.44 -4.52
C THR A 6 -8.01 4.43 -4.11
N ASP A 7 -9.24 4.61 -4.61
CA ASP A 7 -10.35 3.74 -4.21
C ASP A 7 -10.31 2.36 -4.88
N LYS A 8 -9.71 2.23 -6.06
CA LYS A 8 -9.65 0.97 -6.83
C LYS A 8 -8.34 0.74 -7.60
N GLY A 9 -7.47 1.74 -7.66
CA GLY A 9 -6.23 1.70 -8.45
C GLY A 9 -5.00 1.33 -7.64
N GLY A 10 -5.13 1.01 -6.35
CA GLY A 10 -4.00 0.78 -5.46
C GLY A 10 -3.33 2.06 -5.00
N VAL A 11 -2.01 1.99 -4.85
CA VAL A 11 -1.15 3.09 -4.41
C VAL A 11 -0.35 3.62 -5.59
N PHE A 12 -0.21 4.94 -5.68
CA PHE A 12 0.75 5.57 -6.58
C PHE A 12 1.86 6.27 -5.80
N SER A 13 3.10 6.12 -6.26
CA SER A 13 4.21 6.97 -5.82
C SER A 13 4.61 7.92 -6.94
N TYR A 14 4.89 9.17 -6.58
CA TYR A 14 5.38 10.21 -7.48
C TYR A 14 6.72 10.76 -6.99
N ASP A 15 7.73 10.71 -7.85
CA ASP A 15 9.09 11.18 -7.56
C ASP A 15 9.34 12.64 -7.96
N GLY A 16 8.33 13.32 -8.51
CA GLY A 16 8.46 14.66 -9.12
C GLY A 16 8.56 14.64 -10.65
N LYS A 17 8.64 13.46 -11.27
CA LYS A 17 8.74 13.28 -12.72
C LYS A 17 7.83 12.17 -13.24
N THR A 18 7.82 11.02 -12.56
CA THR A 18 7.13 9.80 -12.98
C THR A 18 6.22 9.27 -11.88
N PHE A 19 5.09 8.69 -12.31
CA PHE A 19 4.21 7.93 -11.43
C PHE A 19 4.54 6.45 -11.53
N LYS A 20 4.58 5.78 -10.39
CA LYS A 20 4.63 4.32 -10.31
C LYS A 20 3.41 3.81 -9.57
N ASN A 21 2.80 2.75 -10.09
CA ASN A 21 1.64 2.11 -9.49
C ASN A 21 2.04 0.85 -8.73
N TYR A 22 1.36 0.63 -7.61
CA TYR A 22 1.43 -0.56 -6.79
C TYR A 22 0.02 -1.06 -6.52
N SER A 23 -0.28 -2.29 -6.95
CA SER A 23 -1.58 -2.93 -6.81
C SER A 23 -1.45 -4.30 -6.15
N THR A 24 -2.55 -5.05 -6.08
CA THR A 24 -2.56 -6.45 -5.62
C THR A 24 -1.58 -7.35 -6.37
N THR A 25 -1.30 -7.06 -7.65
CA THR A 25 -0.29 -7.80 -8.41
C THR A 25 1.14 -7.55 -7.91
N ASN A 26 1.36 -6.50 -7.13
CA ASN A 26 2.63 -6.17 -6.50
C ASN A 26 2.72 -6.58 -5.03
N GLY A 27 1.65 -7.19 -4.47
CA GLY A 27 1.59 -7.63 -3.08
C GLY A 27 0.82 -6.73 -2.12
N LEU A 28 0.21 -5.64 -2.61
CA LEU A 28 -0.74 -4.85 -1.80
C LEU A 28 -1.97 -5.72 -1.48
N ILE A 29 -2.44 -5.73 -0.24
CA ILE A 29 -3.55 -6.63 0.13
C ILE A 29 -4.89 -6.25 -0.54
N ASN A 30 -5.09 -4.97 -0.86
CA ASN A 30 -6.30 -4.51 -1.54
C ASN A 30 -6.07 -3.17 -2.25
N ASN A 31 -6.69 -2.99 -3.41
CA ASN A 31 -6.51 -1.79 -4.23
C ASN A 31 -7.29 -0.55 -3.76
N SER A 32 -8.10 -0.66 -2.71
CA SER A 32 -8.79 0.45 -2.07
C SER A 32 -8.03 0.90 -0.82
N VAL A 33 -7.24 1.96 -0.97
CA VAL A 33 -6.32 2.46 0.06
C VAL A 33 -6.93 3.71 0.69
N ARG A 34 -7.06 3.71 2.02
CA ARG A 34 -7.77 4.74 2.79
C ARG A 34 -6.85 5.57 3.67
N SER A 35 -5.70 5.03 4.05
CA SER A 35 -4.70 5.75 4.83
C SER A 35 -3.29 5.33 4.42
N ILE A 36 -2.37 6.27 4.56
CA ILE A 36 -0.93 6.06 4.32
C ILE A 36 -0.18 6.68 5.49
N LEU A 37 0.77 5.94 6.06
CA LEU A 37 1.63 6.39 7.15
C LEU A 37 3.06 5.93 6.89
N GLU A 38 4.04 6.81 7.07
CA GLU A 38 5.45 6.43 7.13
C GLU A 38 5.86 6.24 8.60
N ASP A 39 6.50 5.12 8.91
CA ASP A 39 7.04 4.88 10.25
C ASP A 39 8.47 5.42 10.40
N LYS A 40 8.99 5.38 11.64
CA LYS A 40 10.32 5.89 12.00
C LYS A 40 11.49 5.16 11.30
N ASP A 41 11.25 3.95 10.79
CA ASP A 41 12.26 3.14 10.12
C ASP A 41 12.16 3.28 8.58
N GLY A 42 11.29 4.17 8.10
CA GLY A 42 11.08 4.46 6.67
C GLY A 42 10.14 3.47 5.96
N ASN A 43 9.44 2.60 6.69
CA ASN A 43 8.45 1.73 6.07
C ASN A 43 7.15 2.49 5.86
N LEU A 44 6.45 2.14 4.79
CA LEU A 44 5.15 2.71 4.46
C LEU A 44 4.04 1.73 4.80
N TRP A 45 3.08 2.20 5.57
CA TRP A 45 1.89 1.48 5.98
C TRP A 45 0.70 1.98 5.19
N PHE A 46 0.01 1.05 4.55
CA PHE A 46 -1.19 1.29 3.76
C PHE A 46 -2.37 0.62 4.44
N GLY A 47 -3.28 1.43 4.98
CA GLY A 47 -4.56 0.97 5.49
C GLY A 47 -5.55 0.81 4.35
N THR A 48 -6.04 -0.41 4.14
CA THR A 48 -6.98 -0.69 3.05
C THR A 48 -8.42 -0.79 3.55
N ARG A 49 -9.39 -0.48 2.69
CA ARG A 49 -10.82 -0.50 3.05
C ARG A 49 -11.28 -1.87 3.57
N CYS A 50 -10.72 -2.93 2.99
CA CYS A 50 -10.98 -4.32 3.35
C CYS A 50 -9.65 -5.05 3.52
N PHE A 51 -9.69 -6.24 4.14
CA PHE A 51 -8.57 -7.18 4.25
C PHE A 51 -7.36 -6.75 5.11
N GLY A 52 -7.34 -5.57 5.72
CA GLY A 52 -6.35 -5.22 6.75
C GLY A 52 -5.31 -4.19 6.31
N LEU A 53 -4.03 -4.46 6.59
CA LEU A 53 -2.92 -3.52 6.37
C LEU A 53 -1.85 -4.13 5.46
N SER A 54 -1.16 -3.28 4.70
CA SER A 54 0.05 -3.64 3.97
C SER A 54 1.21 -2.74 4.36
N ARG A 55 2.37 -3.33 4.67
CA ARG A 55 3.61 -2.59 4.93
C ARG A 55 4.57 -2.78 3.76
N PHE A 56 5.17 -1.70 3.28
CA PHE A 56 6.21 -1.69 2.24
C PHE A 56 7.54 -1.21 2.81
N ASP A 57 8.58 -2.01 2.67
CA ASP A 57 9.94 -1.74 3.18
C ASP A 57 10.86 -1.05 2.15
N GLY A 58 10.29 -0.56 1.04
CA GLY A 58 11.03 -0.04 -0.10
C GLY A 58 11.29 -1.07 -1.21
N LYS A 59 11.08 -2.36 -0.94
CA LYS A 59 11.29 -3.46 -1.90
C LYS A 59 10.09 -4.40 -2.01
N THR A 60 9.52 -4.82 -0.89
CA THR A 60 8.50 -5.85 -0.80
C THR A 60 7.34 -5.44 0.09
N PHE A 61 6.16 -6.01 -0.16
CA PHE A 61 4.99 -5.85 0.69
C PHE A 61 4.86 -7.01 1.69
N THR A 62 4.57 -6.70 2.94
CA THR A 62 4.12 -7.64 3.97
C THR A 62 2.68 -7.31 4.34
N THR A 63 1.80 -8.31 4.36
CA THR A 63 0.39 -8.13 4.69
C THR A 63 0.10 -8.52 6.13
N PHE A 64 -0.80 -7.78 6.76
CA PHE A 64 -1.28 -8.02 8.12
C PHE A 64 -2.80 -8.05 8.08
N SER A 65 -3.37 -9.24 8.28
CA SER A 65 -4.81 -9.46 8.19
C SER A 65 -5.25 -10.54 9.16
N GLU A 66 -6.45 -10.36 9.72
CA GLU A 66 -7.19 -11.44 10.39
C GLU A 66 -8.13 -12.16 9.42
N TYR A 67 -8.25 -11.69 8.18
CA TYR A 67 -9.01 -12.38 7.15
C TYR A 67 -8.31 -13.69 6.81
N LYS A 68 -8.99 -14.81 7.07
CA LYS A 68 -8.61 -16.13 6.62
C LYS A 68 -9.52 -16.49 5.46
N GLU A 69 -8.95 -16.81 4.30
CA GLU A 69 -9.72 -17.56 3.30
C GLU A 69 -9.98 -18.95 3.89
N GLU A 70 -11.26 -19.29 4.06
CA GLU A 70 -11.72 -20.65 4.35
C GLU A 70 -11.63 -21.53 3.10
#